data_AF-A0A9X6RNK9-F1
#
_entry.id   AF-A0A9X6RNK9-F1
#
_cell.length_a   1.000
_cell.length_b   1.000
_cell.length_c   1.000
_cell.angle_alpha   90.00
_cell.angle_beta   90.00
_cell.angle_gamma   90.00
#
_symmetry.space_group_name_H-M   'P 1'
#
loop_
_entity.id
_entity.type
_entity.pdbx_description
1 polymer ?
#
loop_
_entity_poly.entity_id
_entity_poly.type
_entity_poly.pdbx_seq_one_letter_code
_entity_poly.pdbx_strand_id
1 'polypeptide(L)'
;MEEKPLSGWPGKVMVCMGISWNGPTSLYFVPPKAKMNSQMFIDLILEPLFKKDVPRLYPGEKSHPPHGQRRGSRQGYGRQVAPRSENKIHYEGEWMSNSPDLSPMDYGVNSI
;
A
#
# COMPACT_ATOMS: atom_id res chain seq x y z
N MET A 1 7.03 -42.60 9.43
CA MET A 1 6.67 -41.38 8.69
C MET A 1 7.62 -40.32 9.18
N GLU A 2 8.58 -39.91 8.36
CA GLU A 2 9.60 -38.94 8.73
C GLU A 2 8.99 -37.54 8.71
N GLU A 3 8.89 -36.91 9.88
CA GLU A 3 8.38 -35.54 10.00
C GLU A 3 9.43 -34.60 9.39
N LYS A 4 9.09 -33.96 8.26
CA LYS A 4 9.97 -32.99 7.62
C LYS A 4 10.32 -31.89 8.63
N PRO A 5 11.60 -31.55 8.83
CA PRO A 5 11.98 -30.49 9.75
C PRO A 5 11.32 -29.18 9.30
N LEU A 6 10.59 -28.55 10.23
CA LEU A 6 10.09 -27.19 10.06
C LEU A 6 11.28 -26.31 9.67
N SER A 7 11.20 -25.65 8.51
CA SER A 7 12.26 -24.75 8.04
C SER A 7 12.70 -23.82 9.17
N GLY A 8 13.99 -23.76 9.49
CA GLY A 8 14.55 -23.00 10.63
C GLY A 8 14.40 -21.47 10.55
N TRP A 9 13.56 -20.95 9.64
CA TRP A 9 13.25 -19.54 9.53
C TRP A 9 12.02 -19.21 10.38
N PRO A 10 12.03 -18.12 11.16
CA PRO A 10 10.85 -17.69 11.89
C PRO A 10 9.71 -17.38 10.90
N GLY A 11 8.47 -17.63 11.34
CA GLY A 11 7.29 -17.24 10.58
C GLY A 11 7.33 -15.72 10.29
N LYS A 12 6.94 -15.34 9.07
CA LYS A 12 6.88 -13.94 8.63
C LYS A 12 5.45 -13.57 8.28
N VAL A 13 5.07 -12.35 8.66
CA VAL A 13 3.79 -11.73 8.30
C VAL A 13 4.12 -10.47 7.52
N MET A 14 3.48 -10.28 6.37
CA MET A 14 3.58 -9.05 5.61
C MET A 14 2.37 -8.17 5.94
N VAL A 15 2.64 -6.91 6.24
CA VAL A 15 1.62 -5.91 6.57
C VAL A 15 1.81 -4.73 5.63
N CYS A 16 0.71 -4.18 5.12
CA CYS A 16 0.71 -2.92 4.40
C CYS A 16 -0.02 -1.86 5.22
N MET A 17 0.55 -0.67 5.28
CA MET A 17 -0.07 0.50 5.87
C MET A 17 0.45 1.75 5.15
N GLY A 18 -0.26 2.85 5.32
CA GLY A 18 0.14 4.16 4.86
C GLY A 18 -0.04 5.19 5.96
N ILE A 19 0.62 6.33 5.77
CA ILE A 19 0.47 7.50 6.62
C ILE A 19 0.09 8.70 5.77
N SER A 20 -0.69 9.59 6.36
CA SER A 20 -1.08 10.87 5.77
C SER A 20 -0.96 11.95 6.84
N TRP A 21 -1.05 13.22 6.41
CA TRP A 21 -1.13 14.34 7.33
C TRP A 21 -2.25 14.18 8.37
N ASN A 22 -3.39 13.63 7.96
CA ASN A 22 -4.56 13.42 8.83
C ASN A 22 -4.48 12.13 9.66
N GLY A 23 -3.34 11.42 9.60
CA GLY A 23 -3.07 10.23 10.40
C GLY A 23 -2.85 8.95 9.57
N PRO A 24 -2.69 7.80 10.25
CA PRO A 24 -2.40 6.53 9.63
C PRO A 24 -3.64 5.85 9.02
N THR A 25 -3.41 5.03 8.00
CA THR A 25 -4.40 4.08 7.49
C THR A 25 -4.54 2.89 8.43
N SER A 26 -5.51 2.02 8.14
CA SER A 26 -5.60 0.71 8.78
C SER A 26 -4.39 -0.17 8.41
N LEU A 27 -4.13 -1.20 9.23
CA LEU A 27 -3.15 -2.25 8.91
C LEU A 27 -3.81 -3.33 8.04
N TYR A 28 -3.24 -3.58 6.87
CA TYR A 28 -3.68 -4.59 5.93
C TYR A 28 -2.77 -5.80 5.97
N PHE A 29 -3.24 -6.89 6.55
CA PHE A 29 -2.49 -8.13 6.67
C PHE A 29 -2.56 -8.94 5.38
N VAL A 30 -1.38 -9.31 4.89
CA VAL A 30 -1.24 -10.20 3.74
C VAL A 30 -1.24 -11.64 4.27
N PRO A 31 -1.97 -12.57 3.61
CA PRO A 31 -1.97 -13.97 4.02
C PRO A 31 -0.54 -14.53 4.15
N PRO A 32 -0.23 -15.29 5.22
CA PRO A 32 1.10 -15.81 5.46
C PRO A 32 1.55 -16.70 4.29
N LYS A 33 2.84 -16.64 3.94
CA LYS A 33 3.46 -17.36 2.82
C LYS A 33 2.94 -16.98 1.42
N ALA A 34 1.99 -16.05 1.30
CA ALA A 34 1.56 -15.54 0.00
C ALA A 34 2.55 -14.49 -0.54
N LYS A 35 2.82 -14.53 -1.85
CA LYS A 35 3.52 -13.46 -2.55
C LYS A 35 2.50 -12.45 -3.06
N MET A 36 2.65 -11.19 -2.69
CA MET A 36 1.76 -10.12 -3.15
C MET A 36 1.78 -10.05 -4.69
N ASN A 37 0.61 -10.19 -5.29
CA ASN A 37 0.40 -9.92 -6.72
C ASN A 37 -0.49 -8.68 -6.89
N SER A 38 -0.65 -8.23 -8.13
CA SER A 38 -1.38 -7.00 -8.42
C SER A 38 -2.86 -7.05 -8.05
N GLN A 39 -3.52 -8.19 -8.25
CA GLN A 39 -4.94 -8.34 -7.92
C GLN A 39 -5.14 -8.37 -6.41
N MET A 40 -4.32 -9.14 -5.69
CA MET A 40 -4.31 -9.15 -4.23
C MET A 40 -4.04 -7.76 -3.64
N PHE A 41 -3.15 -6.98 -4.25
CA PHE A 41 -2.89 -5.62 -3.82
C PHE A 41 -4.12 -4.71 -3.99
N ILE A 42 -4.84 -4.85 -5.10
CA ILE A 42 -6.09 -4.11 -5.31
C ILE A 42 -7.12 -4.49 -4.25
N ASP A 43 -7.39 -5.79 -4.11
CA ASP A 43 -8.50 -6.29 -3.31
C ASP A 43 -8.25 -6.12 -1.80
N LEU A 44 -7.02 -6.43 -1.34
CA LEU A 44 -6.69 -6.43 0.08
C LEU A 44 -6.28 -5.07 0.61
N ILE A 45 -5.75 -4.18 -0.25
CA ILE A 45 -5.18 -2.91 0.18
C ILE A 45 -5.94 -1.75 -0.44
N LEU A 46 -5.92 -1.60 -1.77
CA LEU A 46 -6.48 -0.40 -2.41
C LEU A 46 -7.97 -0.25 -2.13
N GLU A 47 -8.77 -1.28 -2.39
CA GLU A 47 -10.22 -1.23 -2.19
C GLU A 47 -10.62 -0.80 -0.77
N PRO A 48 -10.16 -1.48 0.31
CA PRO A 48 -10.54 -1.07 1.65
C PRO A 48 -9.93 0.28 2.05
N LEU A 49 -8.75 0.64 1.55
CA LEU A 49 -8.16 1.95 1.79
C LEU A 49 -9.03 3.08 1.22
N PHE A 50 -9.51 2.96 -0.02
CA PHE A 50 -10.40 3.95 -0.62
C PHE A 50 -11.82 3.93 -0.02
N LYS A 51 -12.33 2.75 0.35
CA LYS A 51 -13.69 2.62 0.90
C LYS A 51 -13.79 3.03 2.36
N LYS A 52 -12.72 2.84 3.16
CA LYS A 52 -12.74 3.02 4.62
C LYS A 52 -11.80 4.10 5.10
N ASP A 53 -10.52 4.05 4.71
CA ASP A 53 -9.53 4.96 5.26
C ASP A 53 -9.60 6.36 4.66
N VAL A 54 -9.76 6.49 3.34
CA VAL A 54 -9.84 7.80 2.68
C VAL A 54 -11.01 8.64 3.23
N PRO A 55 -12.27 8.14 3.32
CA PRO A 55 -13.37 8.92 3.88
C PRO A 55 -13.17 9.27 5.37
N ARG A 56 -12.49 8.40 6.12
CA ARG A 56 -12.18 8.62 7.54
C ARG A 56 -11.10 9.68 7.73
N LEU A 57 -10.04 9.64 6.91
CA LEU A 57 -8.90 10.55 6.99
C LEU A 57 -9.21 11.91 6.35
N TYR A 58 -10.14 11.97 5.41
CA TYR A 58 -10.49 13.19 4.68
C TYR A 58 -12.02 13.40 4.66
N PRO A 59 -12.64 13.64 5.83
CA PRO A 59 -14.08 13.83 5.91
C PRO A 59 -14.52 15.11 5.18
N GLY A 60 -15.55 15.01 4.35
CA GLY A 60 -16.11 16.16 3.61
C GLY A 60 -15.38 16.51 2.32
N GLU A 61 -14.24 15.90 2.05
CA GLU A 61 -13.56 16.00 0.77
C GLU A 61 -14.08 14.94 -0.21
N LYS A 62 -14.29 15.33 -1.47
CA LYS A 62 -14.66 14.36 -2.53
C LYS A 62 -13.45 13.48 -2.86
N SER A 63 -13.30 12.38 -2.13
CA SER A 63 -12.43 11.21 -2.41
C SER A 63 -11.07 11.54 -3.05
N HIS A 64 -10.10 11.97 -2.24
CA HIS A 64 -8.72 12.12 -2.68
C HIS A 64 -7.98 10.77 -2.71
N PRO A 65 -7.33 10.39 -3.83
CA PRO A 65 -6.47 9.22 -3.85
C PRO A 65 -5.19 9.43 -3.04
N PRO A 66 -4.76 8.45 -2.22
CA PRO A 66 -3.49 8.54 -1.51
C PRO A 66 -2.29 8.36 -2.44
N HIS A 67 -1.20 8.98 -2.01
CA HIS A 67 0.09 8.98 -2.67
C HIS A 67 0.76 7.59 -2.63
N GLY A 68 1.35 7.15 -3.76
CA GLY A 68 2.29 6.02 -3.81
C GLY A 68 1.75 4.63 -4.21
N GLN A 69 0.45 4.42 -4.41
CA GLN A 69 -0.08 3.07 -4.69
C GLN A 69 -0.55 2.87 -6.14
N ARG A 70 0.40 2.82 -7.10
CA ARG A 70 0.13 2.29 -8.45
C ARG A 70 1.22 1.38 -9.00
N ARG A 71 2.06 0.80 -8.14
CA ARG A 71 3.02 -0.25 -8.56
C ARG A 71 2.31 -1.61 -8.57
N GLY A 72 1.73 -1.99 -9.71
CA GLY A 72 1.43 -3.41 -9.96
C GLY A 72 0.37 -3.75 -11.01
N SER A 73 -0.69 -2.97 -11.18
CA SER A 73 -1.77 -3.36 -12.10
C SER A 73 -1.48 -2.91 -13.52
N ARG A 74 -0.87 -3.80 -14.32
CA ARG A 74 -0.85 -3.67 -15.78
C ARG A 74 -2.28 -3.37 -16.27
N GLN A 75 -2.39 -2.24 -16.97
CA GLN A 75 -3.44 -1.88 -17.94
C GLN A 75 -4.83 -2.46 -17.68
N GLY A 76 -5.70 -1.72 -16.99
CA GLY A 76 -7.13 -2.04 -16.91
C GLY A 76 -7.91 -1.04 -16.07
N TYR A 77 -7.51 -0.85 -14.81
CA TYR A 77 -8.25 0.02 -13.88
C TYR A 77 -7.76 1.48 -13.81
N GLY A 78 -6.53 1.74 -14.25
CA GLY A 78 -5.87 3.01 -13.90
C GLY A 78 -6.11 4.17 -14.85
N ARG A 79 -7.21 4.17 -15.61
CA ARG A 79 -7.68 5.35 -16.36
C ARG A 79 -9.04 5.88 -15.93
N GLN A 80 -9.84 5.10 -15.19
CA GLN A 80 -11.23 5.47 -14.89
C GLN A 80 -11.47 5.96 -13.46
N VAL A 81 -10.56 5.71 -12.50
CA VAL A 81 -10.83 6.04 -11.08
C VAL A 81 -10.07 7.29 -10.57
N ALA A 82 -9.34 7.98 -11.44
CA ALA A 82 -8.73 9.26 -11.08
C ALA A 82 -9.47 10.40 -11.79
N PRO A 83 -10.55 10.96 -11.20
CA PRO A 83 -10.86 12.35 -11.52
C PRO A 83 -9.61 13.16 -11.21
N ARG A 84 -9.28 14.06 -12.13
CA ARG A 84 -8.19 15.03 -12.04
C ARG A 84 -8.40 15.94 -10.83
N SER A 85 -8.13 15.44 -9.63
CA SER A 85 -7.95 16.24 -8.42
C SER A 85 -6.51 16.74 -8.39
N GLU A 86 -6.30 17.92 -7.84
CA GLU A 86 -5.03 18.66 -7.77
C GLU A 86 -3.90 17.93 -7.01
N ASN A 87 -4.14 16.73 -6.49
CA ASN A 87 -3.13 15.89 -5.86
C ASN A 87 -2.22 15.25 -6.92
N LYS A 88 -0.97 15.71 -6.98
CA LYS A 88 0.11 15.04 -7.70
C LYS A 88 0.37 13.66 -7.06
N ILE A 89 -0.23 12.63 -7.62
CA ILE A 89 0.28 11.27 -7.46
C ILE A 89 1.62 11.27 -8.18
N HIS A 90 2.74 11.03 -7.47
CA HIS A 90 4.03 10.98 -8.14
C HIS A 90 3.99 9.88 -9.20
N TYR A 91 4.22 10.27 -10.45
CA TYR A 91 4.21 9.34 -11.57
C TYR A 91 5.51 8.53 -11.58
N GLU A 92 5.46 7.36 -12.22
CA GLU A 92 6.64 6.57 -12.52
C GLU A 92 7.67 7.45 -13.26
N GLY A 93 8.81 7.71 -12.62
CA GLY A 93 9.85 8.65 -13.09
C GLY A 93 10.11 9.86 -12.18
N GLU A 94 9.18 10.23 -11.28
CA GLU A 94 9.39 11.32 -10.31
C GLU A 94 10.02 10.83 -8.99
N TRP A 95 9.84 9.54 -8.67
CA TRP A 95 10.44 8.92 -7.49
C TRP A 95 11.84 8.36 -7.80
N MET A 96 12.82 8.69 -6.95
CA MET A 96 14.19 8.19 -7.12
C MET A 96 14.27 6.70 -6.76
N SER A 97 14.93 5.93 -7.63
CA SER A 97 15.19 4.51 -7.37
C SER A 97 16.13 4.34 -6.18
N ASN A 98 15.86 3.34 -5.33
CA ASN A 98 16.69 2.99 -4.15
C ASN A 98 16.82 4.11 -3.10
N SER A 99 15.78 4.93 -2.92
CA SER A 99 15.76 6.03 -1.93
C SER A 99 14.80 5.76 -0.76
N PRO A 100 15.12 4.84 0.17
CA PRO A 100 14.30 4.60 1.36
C PRO A 100 14.33 5.80 2.32
N ASP A 101 15.39 6.60 2.29
CA ASP A 101 15.55 7.86 3.03
C ASP A 101 14.50 8.91 2.66
N LEU A 102 13.88 8.79 1.47
CA LEU A 102 12.81 9.68 1.03
C LEU A 102 11.41 9.14 1.30
N SER A 103 11.27 7.86 1.63
CA SER A 103 9.98 7.21 1.90
C SER A 103 9.60 7.42 3.37
N PRO A 104 8.53 8.19 3.68
CA PRO A 104 8.11 8.44 5.07
C PRO A 104 7.84 7.16 5.89
N MET A 105 7.40 6.10 5.20
CA MET A 105 7.23 4.80 5.82
C MET A 105 8.57 4.16 6.18
N ASP A 106 9.59 4.27 5.34
CA ASP A 106 10.85 3.56 5.54
C ASP A 106 11.78 4.30 6.50
N TYR A 107 12.04 5.61 6.31
CA TYR A 107 12.94 6.35 7.21
C TYR A 107 12.31 6.65 8.59
N GLY A 108 10.98 6.69 8.66
CA GLY A 108 10.26 7.07 9.86
C GLY A 108 9.64 5.86 10.56
N VAL A 109 8.51 5.39 10.02
CA VAL A 109 7.65 4.40 10.69
C VAL A 109 8.33 3.04 10.87
N ASN A 110 9.02 2.56 9.84
CA ASN A 110 9.65 1.23 9.83
C ASN A 110 11.08 1.22 10.41
N SER A 111 11.66 2.38 10.71
CA SER A 111 13.03 2.52 11.22
C SER A 111 13.13 2.49 12.76
N ILE A 112 11.98 2.38 13.45
CA ILE A 112 11.88 2.26 14.92
C ILE A 112 11.91 0.78 15.31
#